data_AF-A0A3D0CAF8-F1
#
_entry.id   AF-A0A3D0CAF8-F1
#
_cell.length_a   1.000
_cell.length_b   1.000
_cell.length_c   1.000
_cell.angle_alpha   90.00
_cell.angle_beta   90.00
_cell.angle_gamma   90.00
#
_symmetry.space_group_name_H-M   'P 1'
#
loop_
_entity.id
_entity.type
_entity.pdbx_description
1 polymer ?
#
loop_
_entity_poly.entity_id
_entity_poly.type
_entity_poly.pdbx_seq_one_letter_code
_entity_poly.pdbx_strand_id
1 'polypeptide(L)' 'HERNSRNKQPDYLPQLTEDILKVLRKYIKVSDESFSINLDKKDGDLNVLELNIELHDEQNVS' A
#
# COMPACT_ATOMS: atom_id res chain seq x y z
N HIS A 1 27.15 14.22 15.70
CA HIS A 1 25.71 14.27 16.01
C HIS A 1 24.96 13.45 14.96
N GLU A 2 24.83 12.14 15.19
CA GLU A 2 24.19 11.21 14.26
C GLU A 2 22.86 10.77 14.88
N ARG A 3 21.80 11.53 14.62
CA ARG A 3 20.45 11.26 15.16
C ARG A 3 19.44 10.88 14.06
N ASN A 4 19.89 10.33 12.93
CA ASN A 4 19.00 10.05 11.79
C ASN A 4 18.79 8.56 11.45
N SER A 5 19.37 7.62 12.23
CA SER A 5 19.35 6.18 11.87
C SER A 5 18.15 5.39 12.43
N ARG A 6 17.22 6.02 13.16
CA ARG A 6 16.05 5.32 13.76
C ARG A 6 14.76 5.38 12.94
N ASN A 7 14.72 6.17 11.87
CA ASN A 7 13.51 6.37 11.06
C ASN A 7 13.64 5.88 9.60
N LYS A 8 14.69 5.13 9.25
CA LYS A 8 14.77 4.47 7.94
C LYS A 8 13.76 3.33 7.91
N GLN A 9 12.53 3.66 7.50
CA GLN A 9 11.60 2.67 7.03
C GLN A 9 12.29 1.90 5.89
N PRO A 10 12.27 0.57 5.90
CA PRO A 10 13.00 -0.18 4.91
C PRO A 10 12.58 0.21 3.49
N ASP A 11 13.55 0.49 2.61
CA ASP A 11 13.31 0.96 1.23
C ASP A 11 12.45 -0.02 0.41
N TYR A 12 12.36 -1.29 0.83
CA TYR A 12 11.54 -2.31 0.16
C TYR A 12 10.03 -2.16 0.42
N LEU A 13 9.59 -1.56 1.53
CA LEU A 13 8.15 -1.43 1.84
C LEU A 13 7.40 -0.54 0.84
N PRO A 14 7.86 0.68 0.51
CA PRO A 14 7.21 1.47 -0.54
C PRO A 14 7.27 0.74 -1.90
N GLN A 15 8.38 0.07 -2.21
CA GLN A 15 8.53 -0.67 -3.47
C GLN A 15 7.54 -1.83 -3.60
N LEU A 16 7.37 -2.65 -2.54
CA LEU A 16 6.40 -3.74 -2.50
C LEU A 16 4.97 -3.22 -2.67
N THR A 17 4.66 -2.08 -2.06
CA THR A 17 3.35 -1.44 -2.18
C THR A 17 3.05 -1.08 -3.63
N GLU A 18 4.00 -0.43 -4.32
CA GLU A 18 3.86 -0.09 -5.74
C GLU A 18 3.70 -1.33 -6.64
N ASP A 19 4.46 -2.39 -6.37
CA ASP A 19 4.39 -3.62 -7.17
C ASP A 19 3.04 -4.33 -7.00
N ILE A 20 2.50 -4.37 -5.78
CA ILE A 20 1.15 -4.90 -5.51
C ILE A 20 0.09 -4.07 -6.23
N LEU A 21 0.15 -2.74 -6.15
CA LEU A 21 -0.78 -1.84 -6.85
C LEU A 21 -0.74 -2.04 -8.37
N LYS A 22 0.45 -2.17 -8.95
CA LYS A 22 0.62 -2.44 -10.39
C LYS A 22 -0.04 -3.75 -10.81
N VAL A 23 0.01 -4.79 -9.97
CA VAL A 23 -0.67 -6.06 -10.25
C VAL A 23 -2.18 -5.90 -10.16
N LEU A 24 -2.69 -5.23 -9.12
CA LEU A 24 -4.13 -5.04 -8.91
C LEU A 24 -4.79 -4.23 -10.04
N ARG A 25 -4.13 -3.17 -10.54
CA ARG A 25 -4.60 -2.36 -11.67
C ARG A 25 -4.81 -3.16 -12.97
N LYS A 26 -4.23 -4.36 -13.10
CA LYS A 26 -4.47 -5.24 -14.26
C LYS A 26 -5.83 -5.95 -14.20
N TYR A 27 -6.36 -6.14 -13.01
CA TYR A 27 -7.58 -6.94 -12.78
C TYR A 27 -8.78 -6.08 -12.39
N ILE A 28 -8.53 -4.84 -11.94
CA ILE A 28 -9.56 -3.97 -11.39
C ILE A 28 -9.43 -2.60 -12.05
N LYS A 29 -10.53 -2.07 -12.59
CA LYS A 29 -10.61 -0.69 -13.05
C LYS A 29 -10.82 0.23 -11.85
N VAL A 30 -9.72 0.57 -11.19
CA VAL A 30 -9.70 1.47 -10.02
C VAL A 30 -8.75 2.63 -10.28
N SER A 31 -9.13 3.81 -9.81
CA SER A 31 -8.30 5.01 -9.84
C SER A 31 -7.32 5.00 -8.66
N ASP A 32 -6.27 5.82 -8.70
CA ASP A 32 -5.30 5.89 -7.61
C ASP A 32 -5.92 6.32 -6.27
N GLU A 33 -7.03 7.06 -6.33
CA GLU A 33 -7.81 7.49 -5.17
C GLU A 33 -8.63 6.36 -4.52
N SER A 34 -8.80 5.22 -5.20
CA SER A 34 -9.52 4.06 -4.68
C SER A 34 -8.70 3.22 -3.69
N PHE A 35 -7.42 3.57 -3.49
CA PHE A 35 -6.50 2.85 -2.62
C PHE A 35 -6.17 3.68 -1.38
N SER A 36 -6.28 3.06 -0.20
CA SER A 36 -5.79 3.63 1.05
C SER A 36 -4.73 2.72 1.63
N ILE A 37 -3.53 3.27 1.82
CA ILE A 37 -2.37 2.55 2.33
C ILE A 37 -2.11 3.04 3.76
N ASN A 38 -2.02 2.12 4.70
CA ASN A 38 -1.58 2.40 6.05
C ASN A 38 -0.37 1.53 6.40
N LEU A 39 0.60 2.12 7.09
CA LEU A 39 1.82 1.44 7.49
C LEU A 39 2.03 1.61 8.99
N ASP A 40 1.67 0.56 9.72
CA ASP A 40 1.75 0.52 11.17
C ASP A 40 3.03 -0.16 11.63
N LYS A 41 3.70 0.48 12.61
CA LYS A 41 4.83 -0.12 13.32
C LYS A 41 4.30 -0.71 14.62
N LYS A 42 4.22 -2.04 14.70
CA LYS A 42 3.89 -2.73 15.96
C LYS A 42 5.11 -2.82 16.86
N ASP A 43 4.88 -3.04 18.16
CA ASP A 43 5.95 -3.29 19.14
C ASP A 43 7.00 -4.27 18.61
N GLY A 44 8.27 -3.83 18.60
CA GLY A 44 9.41 -4.55 18.03
C GLY A 44 9.81 -4.08 16.62
N ASP A 45 10.28 -5.01 15.79
CA ASP A 45 10.78 -4.77 14.41
C ASP A 45 9.74 -5.10 13.32
N LEU A 46 8.47 -5.28 13.71
CA LEU A 46 7.40 -5.67 12.79
C LEU A 46 6.73 -4.44 12.16
N ASN A 47 6.74 -4.40 10.83
CA ASN A 47 6.00 -3.43 10.05
C ASN A 47 4.80 -4.12 9.41
N VAL A 48 3.62 -3.53 9.56
CA VAL A 48 2.35 -4.04 8.99
C VAL A 48 1.91 -3.08 7.91
N LEU A 49 1.83 -3.57 6.67
CA LEU A 49 1.29 -2.83 5.53
C LEU A 49 -0.16 -3.24 5.32
N GLU A 50 -1.08 -2.30 5.51
CA GLU A 50 -2.51 -2.46 5.27
C GLU A 50 -2.89 -1.72 3.98
N LEU A 51 -3.55 -2.43 3.07
CA LEU A 51 -4.06 -1.88 1.81
C LEU A 51 -5.57 -2.06 1.78
N ASN A 52 -6.28 -0.95 1.79
CA ASN A 52 -7.72 -0.90 1.60
C ASN A 52 -8.02 -0.48 0.15
N ILE A 53 -8.99 -1.15 -0.47
CA ILE A 53 -9.39 -0.92 -1.86
C ILE A 53 -10.89 -0.72 -1.88
N GLU A 54 -11.33 0.43 -2.40
CA GLU A 54 -12.74 0.67 -2.66
C GLU A 54 -13.07 0.22 -4.08
N LEU A 55 -13.88 -0.84 -4.18
CA LEU A 55 -14.35 -1.36 -5.46
C LEU A 55 -15.68 -0.72 -5.78
N HIS A 56 -15.71 0.08 -6.84
CA HIS A 56 -16.95 0.46 -7.47
C HIS A 56 -17.37 -0.70 -8.37
N ASP A 57 -18.52 -1.30 -8.06
CA ASP A 57 -19.12 -2.32 -8.90
C ASP A 57 -19.31 -1.71 -10.30
N GLU A 58 -18.50 -2.11 -11.29
CA GLU A 58 -18.91 -1.97 -12.68
C GLU A 58 -20.08 -2.93 -12.85
N GLN A 59 -21.27 -2.49 -12.42
CA GLN A 59 -22.53 -3.08 -12.77
C GLN A 59 -22.50 -3.19 -14.29
N ASN A 60 -22.25 -4.41 -14.74
CA ASN A 60 -22.25 -4.77 -16.14
C ASN A 60 -23.68 -4.53 -16.60
N VAL A 61 -23.93 -3.31 -17.09
CA VAL A 61 -25.20 -2.89 -17.69
C VAL A 61 -25.37 -3.73 -18.95
N SER A 62 -25.99 -4.89 -18.74
CA SER A 62 -26.63 -5.69 -19.78
C SER A 62 -28.03 -5.16 -20.02
#